data_AF-A0A2I1GE63-F1
#
_entry.id   AF-A0A2I1GE63-F1
#
_cell.length_a   1.000
_cell.length_b   1.000
_cell.length_c   1.000
_cell.angle_alpha   90.00
_cell.angle_beta   90.00
_cell.angle_gamma   90.00
#
_symmetry.space_group_name_H-M   'P 1'
#
loop_
_entity.id
_entity.type
_entity.pdbx_description
1 polymer ?
#
loop_
_entity_poly.entity_id
_entity_poly.type
_entity_poly.pdbx_seq_one_letter_code
_entity_poly.pdbx_strand_id
1 'polypeptide(L)'
;MRQAGTIIASITVSVALVILILSFAIDINKVKLPSQANGTHTGYPVWHPPVSGTDKEEYAATIIYSVVLMIVAGFYAFKWTNFDAKTNSKLLTYFVDREVNKVPTIEFDRYLASYCLVTSLTGIIYYLIDIGKIWSTVGILHNVNEIIIMVSLHHGGRISSNSFMPWLILYVLFAGALSLYLEWPYDALWFKVQGLCSDYALVIQFTRLYFNTRKEYGHESHQRLFDPERTRHDNTSGENPVLESDTTEDRAFGYFRPDYTLLLLVLASSVHIIGNIFSTIWIYKLSSYLIFSFTYCITYPLYAYFVYLDTHTVAIPPAQKYIILPDNSTPKVYLVTVSSIFLSLLTAKLGVLNQ
;
A
#
# COMPACT_ATOMS: atom_id res chain seq x y z
N MET A 1 30.89 -6.21 1.55
CA MET A 1 30.57 -4.83 2.00
C MET A 1 29.07 -4.51 2.08
N ARG A 2 28.26 -4.73 1.03
CA ARG A 2 26.80 -4.41 1.06
C ARG A 2 25.98 -5.16 2.12
N GLN A 3 26.28 -6.43 2.38
CA GLN A 3 25.55 -7.24 3.38
C GLN A 3 25.87 -6.83 4.82
N ALA A 4 27.13 -6.46 5.10
CA ALA A 4 27.53 -5.95 6.42
C ALA A 4 26.79 -4.65 6.77
N GLY A 5 26.61 -3.75 5.80
CA GLY A 5 25.82 -2.53 5.98
C GLY A 5 24.36 -2.81 6.38
N THR A 6 23.70 -3.76 5.69
CA THR A 6 22.33 -4.19 6.06
C THR A 6 22.27 -4.77 7.47
N ILE A 7 23.25 -5.61 7.84
CA ILE A 7 23.29 -6.22 9.18
C ILE A 7 23.46 -5.16 10.27
N ILE A 8 24.39 -4.22 10.08
CA ILE A 8 24.62 -3.12 11.03
C ILE A 8 23.34 -2.29 11.17
N ALA A 9 22.71 -1.90 10.06
CA ALA A 9 21.45 -1.16 10.09
C ALA A 9 20.35 -1.92 10.84
N SER A 10 20.20 -3.23 10.59
CA SER A 10 19.24 -4.07 11.30
C SER A 10 19.48 -4.09 12.81
N ILE A 11 20.73 -4.25 13.25
CA ILE A 11 21.09 -4.21 14.67
C ILE A 11 20.77 -2.83 15.27
N THR A 12 21.15 -1.75 14.59
CA THR A 12 20.88 -0.38 15.06
C THR A 12 19.39 -0.12 15.23
N VAL A 13 18.57 -0.47 14.24
CA VAL A 13 17.12 -0.27 14.31
C VAL A 13 16.49 -1.17 15.38
N SER A 14 16.94 -2.42 15.54
CA SER A 14 16.45 -3.30 16.60
C SER A 14 16.79 -2.77 17.99
N VAL A 15 18.00 -2.24 18.20
CA VAL A 15 18.37 -1.59 19.47
C VAL A 15 17.52 -0.35 19.73
N ALA A 16 17.32 0.50 18.72
CA ALA A 16 16.44 1.67 18.83
C ALA A 16 14.99 1.28 19.15
N LEU A 17 14.49 0.19 18.55
CA LEU A 17 13.18 -0.37 18.85
C LEU A 17 13.06 -0.85 20.29
N VAL A 18 14.06 -1.56 20.81
CA VAL A 18 14.07 -1.99 22.22
C VAL A 18 14.05 -0.77 23.16
N ILE A 19 14.87 0.25 22.89
CA ILE A 19 14.88 1.50 23.67
C ILE A 19 13.50 2.18 23.62
N LEU A 20 12.87 2.25 22.46
CA LEU A 20 11.54 2.82 22.28
C LEU A 20 10.48 2.06 23.07
N ILE A 21 10.48 0.72 23.02
CA ILE A 21 9.54 -0.12 23.79
C ILE A 21 9.73 0.13 25.29
N LEU A 22 10.98 0.17 25.78
CA LEU A 22 11.27 0.47 27.19
C LEU A 22 10.79 1.88 27.60
N SER A 23 10.83 2.85 26.67
CA SER A 23 10.32 4.20 26.93
C SER A 23 8.82 4.24 27.20
N PHE A 24 8.02 3.31 26.66
CA PHE A 24 6.61 3.21 27.00
C PHE A 24 6.43 2.82 28.47
N ALA A 25 7.21 1.87 28.99
CA ALA A 25 7.11 1.42 30.38
C ALA A 25 7.43 2.51 31.42
N ILE A 26 8.36 3.41 31.11
CA ILE A 26 8.77 4.51 31.99
C ILE A 26 7.66 5.57 32.12
N ASP A 27 6.88 5.78 31.06
CA ASP A 27 5.90 6.87 30.99
C ASP A 27 4.47 6.44 31.39
N ILE A 28 4.18 5.14 31.57
CA ILE A 28 2.85 4.63 31.98
C ILE A 28 2.35 5.32 33.26
N ASN A 29 3.24 5.68 34.19
CA ASN A 29 2.86 6.34 35.45
C ASN A 29 2.68 7.86 35.34
N LYS A 30 3.00 8.46 34.18
CA LYS A 30 2.98 9.92 33.96
C LYS A 30 1.91 10.37 32.97
N VAL A 31 1.43 9.47 32.11
CA VAL A 31 0.46 9.79 31.06
C VAL A 31 -0.95 9.62 31.60
N LYS A 32 -1.74 10.70 31.56
CA LYS A 32 -3.18 10.62 31.81
C LYS A 32 -3.83 9.93 30.61
N LEU A 33 -4.56 8.84 30.85
CA LEU A 33 -5.27 8.14 29.78
C LEU A 33 -6.27 9.09 29.11
N PRO A 34 -6.35 9.09 27.77
CA PRO A 34 -7.29 9.94 27.05
C PRO A 34 -8.72 9.57 27.41
N SER A 35 -9.59 10.57 27.54
CA SER A 35 -11.04 10.33 27.65
C SER A 35 -11.56 9.71 26.35
N GLN A 36 -12.57 8.85 26.44
CA GLN A 36 -13.21 8.24 25.27
C GLN A 36 -14.48 9.01 24.89
N ALA A 37 -14.68 9.29 23.60
CA ALA A 37 -15.93 9.82 23.10
C ALA A 37 -16.94 8.70 22.80
N ASN A 38 -18.19 9.11 22.52
CA ASN A 38 -19.22 8.24 21.96
C ASN A 38 -19.47 8.61 20.50
N GLY A 39 -19.78 7.61 19.69
CA GLY A 39 -20.07 7.77 18.26
C GLY A 39 -21.32 8.61 18.00
N THR A 40 -21.26 9.41 16.95
CA THR A 40 -22.22 10.42 16.53
C THR A 40 -23.60 9.82 16.26
N HIS A 41 -23.64 8.64 15.63
CA HIS A 41 -24.89 7.99 15.20
C HIS A 41 -25.30 6.81 16.06
N THR A 42 -24.36 6.17 16.76
CA THR A 42 -24.61 4.93 17.51
C THR A 42 -24.65 5.12 19.03
N GLY A 43 -23.99 6.16 19.55
CA GLY A 43 -23.79 6.35 20.98
C GLY A 43 -22.82 5.35 21.63
N TYR A 44 -22.23 4.42 20.88
CA TYR A 44 -21.23 3.48 21.40
C TYR A 44 -19.86 4.14 21.59
N PRO A 45 -19.01 3.63 22.50
CA PRO A 45 -17.66 4.15 22.67
C PRO A 45 -16.81 4.01 21.40
N VAL A 46 -16.08 5.09 21.06
CA VAL A 46 -15.26 5.19 19.84
C VAL A 46 -13.77 5.37 20.15
N TRP A 47 -12.91 5.20 19.16
CA TRP A 47 -11.45 5.23 19.30
C TRP A 47 -10.85 6.62 19.11
N HIS A 48 -11.50 7.63 19.65
CA HIS A 48 -10.96 8.99 19.72
C HIS A 48 -11.50 9.72 20.95
N PRO A 49 -10.78 10.74 21.46
CA PRO A 49 -11.29 11.60 22.50
C PRO A 49 -12.35 12.57 21.96
N PRO A 50 -13.09 13.26 22.83
CA PRO A 50 -14.00 14.31 22.41
C PRO A 50 -13.25 15.42 21.66
N VAL A 51 -13.65 15.66 20.42
CA VAL A 51 -13.14 16.76 19.58
C VAL A 51 -14.10 17.94 19.73
N SER A 52 -13.61 19.09 20.21
CA SER A 52 -14.46 20.24 20.55
C SER A 52 -14.54 21.29 19.42
N GLY A 53 -15.68 21.99 19.37
CA GLY A 53 -15.80 23.30 18.73
C GLY A 53 -15.95 23.32 17.20
N THR A 54 -16.51 22.28 16.59
CA THR A 54 -16.34 22.05 15.15
C THR A 54 -17.61 21.79 14.35
N ASP A 55 -17.56 22.19 13.08
CA ASP A 55 -18.59 21.96 12.08
C ASP A 55 -18.61 20.48 11.68
N LYS A 56 -19.69 19.78 12.06
CA LYS A 56 -19.88 18.35 11.75
C LYS A 56 -20.12 18.12 10.26
N GLU A 57 -20.66 19.11 9.55
CA GLU A 57 -20.95 19.02 8.12
C GLU A 57 -19.66 19.04 7.31
N GLU A 58 -18.68 19.88 7.69
CA GLU A 58 -17.36 19.91 7.03
C GLU A 58 -16.66 18.55 7.12
N TYR A 59 -16.69 17.95 8.31
CA TYR A 59 -16.09 16.65 8.55
C TYR A 59 -16.77 15.54 7.75
N ALA A 60 -18.11 15.49 7.80
CA ALA A 60 -18.92 14.56 7.04
C ALA A 60 -18.68 14.70 5.53
N ALA A 61 -18.69 15.92 5.00
CA ALA A 61 -18.46 16.20 3.59
C ALA A 61 -17.09 15.69 3.13
N THR A 62 -16.05 15.86 3.95
CA THR A 62 -14.69 15.40 3.61
C THR A 62 -14.60 13.87 3.58
N ILE A 63 -15.28 13.17 4.51
CA ILE A 63 -15.36 11.70 4.50
C ILE A 63 -16.13 11.20 3.28
N ILE A 64 -17.31 11.77 2.98
CA ILE A 64 -18.12 11.39 1.83
C ILE A 64 -17.36 11.63 0.52
N TYR A 65 -16.69 12.78 0.40
CA TYR A 65 -15.91 13.11 -0.78
C TYR A 65 -14.75 12.12 -1.00
N SER A 66 -14.02 11.75 0.06
CA SER A 66 -12.95 10.74 -0.05
C SER A 66 -13.49 9.37 -0.45
N VAL A 67 -14.63 8.95 0.12
CA VAL A 67 -15.33 7.70 -0.25
C VAL A 67 -15.69 7.69 -1.73
N VAL A 68 -16.31 8.75 -2.25
CA VAL A 68 -16.70 8.84 -3.67
C VAL A 68 -15.48 8.72 -4.58
N LEU A 69 -14.40 9.43 -4.27
CA LEU A 69 -13.17 9.36 -5.06
C LEU A 69 -12.55 7.95 -5.03
N MET A 70 -12.53 7.29 -3.88
CA MET A 70 -12.04 5.92 -3.75
C MET A 70 -12.87 4.91 -4.54
N ILE A 71 -14.22 5.05 -4.55
CA ILE A 71 -15.13 4.22 -5.35
C ILE A 71 -14.83 4.42 -6.85
N VAL A 72 -14.77 5.66 -7.30
CA VAL A 72 -14.49 6.00 -8.70
C VAL A 72 -13.13 5.45 -9.12
N ALA A 73 -12.10 5.69 -8.31
CA ALA A 73 -10.74 5.20 -8.52
C ALA A 73 -10.69 3.67 -8.64
N GLY A 74 -11.28 2.95 -7.67
CA GLY A 74 -11.31 1.49 -7.67
C GLY A 74 -12.11 0.89 -8.83
N PHE A 75 -13.28 1.47 -9.15
CA PHE A 75 -14.10 1.03 -10.28
C PHE A 75 -13.34 1.14 -11.60
N TYR A 76 -12.71 2.30 -11.87
CA TYR A 76 -11.95 2.48 -13.10
C TYR A 76 -10.68 1.61 -13.12
N ALA A 77 -9.97 1.45 -12.00
CA ALA A 77 -8.82 0.54 -11.93
C ALA A 77 -9.20 -0.91 -12.25
N PHE A 78 -10.34 -1.42 -11.75
CA PHE A 78 -10.84 -2.74 -12.14
C PHE A 78 -11.23 -2.80 -13.61
N LYS A 79 -11.88 -1.76 -14.14
CA LYS A 79 -12.24 -1.68 -15.57
C LYS A 79 -10.98 -1.73 -16.45
N TRP A 80 -9.94 -0.99 -16.09
CA TRP A 80 -8.70 -0.91 -16.86
C TRP A 80 -7.87 -2.20 -16.83
N THR A 81 -7.94 -2.97 -15.74
CA THR A 81 -7.29 -4.30 -15.64
C THR A 81 -8.08 -5.44 -16.28
N ASN A 82 -9.26 -5.15 -16.84
CA ASN A 82 -10.10 -6.11 -17.55
C ASN A 82 -9.93 -5.96 -19.06
N PHE A 83 -8.75 -6.32 -19.56
CA PHE A 83 -8.49 -6.41 -21.00
C PHE A 83 -7.93 -7.79 -21.36
N ASP A 84 -8.11 -8.16 -22.62
CA ASP A 84 -7.55 -9.41 -23.13
C ASP A 84 -6.04 -9.25 -23.36
N ALA A 85 -5.27 -9.88 -22.46
CA ALA A 85 -3.82 -9.89 -22.46
C ALA A 85 -3.22 -10.53 -23.73
N LYS A 86 -3.95 -11.44 -24.41
CA LYS A 86 -3.46 -12.09 -25.63
C LYS A 86 -3.45 -11.12 -26.80
N THR A 87 -4.53 -10.36 -26.95
CA THR A 87 -4.69 -9.38 -28.03
C THR A 87 -3.98 -8.06 -27.75
N ASN A 88 -3.74 -7.71 -26.48
CA ASN A 88 -3.11 -6.45 -26.08
C ASN A 88 -1.74 -6.66 -25.39
N SER A 89 -0.96 -7.62 -25.86
CA SER A 89 0.32 -7.99 -25.24
C SER A 89 1.34 -6.83 -25.16
N LYS A 90 1.26 -5.86 -26.08
CA LYS A 90 2.09 -4.63 -26.08
C LYS A 90 1.82 -3.71 -24.87
N LEU A 91 0.66 -3.84 -24.21
CA LEU A 91 0.28 -3.06 -23.02
C LEU A 91 0.73 -3.74 -21.71
N LEU A 92 1.10 -5.02 -21.73
CA LEU A 92 1.45 -5.77 -20.53
C LEU A 92 2.78 -5.31 -19.94
N THR A 93 2.76 -4.97 -18.66
CA THR A 93 3.96 -4.85 -17.83
C THR A 93 4.23 -6.16 -17.11
N TYR A 94 5.51 -6.45 -16.91
CA TYR A 94 5.96 -7.63 -16.18
C TYR A 94 6.80 -7.22 -14.98
N PHE A 95 6.51 -7.82 -13.84
CA PHE A 95 7.49 -7.93 -12.79
C PHE A 95 8.59 -8.89 -13.21
N VAL A 96 9.82 -8.50 -12.92
CA VAL A 96 11.02 -9.30 -13.12
C VAL A 96 11.70 -9.44 -11.76
N ASP A 97 11.87 -10.68 -11.31
CA ASP A 97 12.62 -10.98 -10.10
C ASP A 97 14.12 -11.16 -10.38
N ARG A 98 14.89 -11.54 -9.36
CA ARG A 98 16.34 -11.74 -9.48
C ARG A 98 16.74 -12.94 -10.34
N GLU A 99 15.84 -13.91 -10.47
CA GLU A 99 16.04 -15.12 -11.25
C GLU A 99 15.56 -14.91 -12.69
N VAL A 100 15.16 -13.68 -13.04
CA VAL A 100 14.66 -13.28 -14.37
C VAL A 100 13.30 -13.93 -14.68
N ASN A 101 12.57 -14.39 -13.65
CA ASN A 101 11.20 -14.85 -13.82
C ASN A 101 10.30 -13.66 -14.14
N LYS A 102 9.41 -13.84 -15.12
CA LYS A 102 8.46 -12.81 -15.56
C LYS A 102 7.06 -13.10 -15.08
N VAL A 103 6.45 -12.15 -14.38
CA VAL A 103 5.06 -12.25 -13.91
C VAL A 103 4.29 -11.00 -14.35
N PRO A 104 3.16 -11.11 -15.07
CA PRO A 104 2.36 -9.95 -15.44
C PRO A 104 1.88 -9.16 -14.22
N THR A 105 1.88 -7.83 -14.30
CA THR A 105 1.45 -6.92 -13.22
C THR A 105 -0.07 -6.88 -12.99
N ILE A 106 -0.88 -7.43 -13.91
CA ILE A 106 -2.35 -7.37 -13.85
C ILE A 106 -2.93 -7.78 -12.49
N GLU A 107 -2.41 -8.85 -11.88
CA GLU A 107 -2.91 -9.32 -10.58
C GLU A 107 -2.61 -8.30 -9.47
N PHE A 108 -1.42 -7.70 -9.49
CA PHE A 108 -1.03 -6.61 -8.60
C PHE A 108 -1.87 -5.36 -8.78
N ASP A 109 -2.16 -4.97 -10.02
CA ASP A 109 -3.05 -3.83 -10.31
C ASP A 109 -4.47 -4.07 -9.79
N ARG A 110 -4.96 -5.32 -9.86
CA ARG A 110 -6.23 -5.71 -9.24
C ARG A 110 -6.19 -5.65 -7.73
N TYR A 111 -5.06 -5.93 -7.09
CA TYR A 111 -4.88 -5.71 -5.65
C TYR A 111 -4.93 -4.22 -5.30
N LEU A 112 -4.34 -3.33 -6.10
CA LEU A 112 -4.48 -1.88 -5.93
C LEU A 112 -5.93 -1.40 -6.14
N ALA A 113 -6.62 -1.94 -7.14
CA ALA A 113 -8.04 -1.65 -7.37
C ALA A 113 -8.93 -2.11 -6.21
N SER A 114 -8.68 -3.33 -5.71
CA SER A 114 -9.32 -3.88 -4.51
C SER A 114 -9.06 -3.01 -3.29
N TYR A 115 -7.83 -2.55 -3.11
CA TYR A 115 -7.46 -1.67 -1.99
C TYR A 115 -8.23 -0.36 -2.00
N CYS A 116 -8.46 0.24 -3.19
CA CYS A 116 -9.31 1.42 -3.33
C CYS A 116 -10.76 1.14 -2.89
N LEU A 117 -11.37 0.05 -3.39
CA LEU A 117 -12.78 -0.27 -3.08
C LEU A 117 -12.97 -0.70 -1.62
N VAL A 118 -12.08 -1.54 -1.09
CA VAL A 118 -12.17 -1.97 0.31
C VAL A 118 -11.97 -0.80 1.25
N THR A 119 -11.04 0.13 0.97
CA THR A 119 -10.91 1.34 1.79
C THR A 119 -12.12 2.26 1.65
N SER A 120 -12.74 2.34 0.48
CA SER A 120 -14.01 3.08 0.35
C SER A 120 -15.10 2.48 1.25
N LEU A 121 -15.16 1.14 1.35
CA LEU A 121 -16.09 0.46 2.24
C LEU A 121 -15.77 0.77 3.71
N THR A 122 -14.50 0.76 4.13
CA THR A 122 -14.14 1.15 5.50
C THR A 122 -14.51 2.60 5.79
N GLY A 123 -14.40 3.50 4.80
CA GLY A 123 -14.84 4.90 4.88
C GLY A 123 -16.36 5.07 5.00
N ILE A 124 -17.15 4.27 4.26
CA ILE A 124 -18.62 4.26 4.40
C ILE A 124 -19.01 3.83 5.82
N ILE A 125 -18.44 2.72 6.30
CA ILE A 125 -18.75 2.23 7.64
C ILE A 125 -18.26 3.22 8.70
N TYR A 126 -17.12 3.86 8.48
CA TYR A 126 -16.65 4.93 9.35
C TYR A 126 -17.67 6.06 9.47
N TYR A 127 -18.17 6.59 8.35
CA TYR A 127 -19.21 7.62 8.37
C TYR A 127 -20.46 7.20 9.15
N LEU A 128 -20.87 5.93 9.04
CA LEU A 128 -22.11 5.43 9.65
C LEU A 128 -21.99 5.16 11.16
N ILE A 129 -20.86 4.65 11.63
CA ILE A 129 -20.73 4.13 13.01
C ILE A 129 -19.52 4.64 13.79
N ASP A 130 -18.75 5.57 13.22
CA ASP A 130 -17.46 6.09 13.72
C ASP A 130 -16.38 5.00 13.91
N ILE A 131 -15.12 5.42 14.07
CA ILE A 131 -14.00 4.49 14.30
C ILE A 131 -14.12 3.94 15.72
N GLY A 132 -14.21 2.62 15.86
CA GLY A 132 -14.31 1.93 17.13
C GLY A 132 -14.28 0.42 16.95
N LYS A 133 -14.61 -0.34 18.00
CA LYS A 133 -14.58 -1.81 17.98
C LYS A 133 -15.45 -2.41 16.87
N ILE A 134 -16.66 -1.90 16.68
CA ILE A 134 -17.58 -2.41 15.64
C ILE A 134 -17.00 -2.13 14.25
N TRP A 135 -16.54 -0.90 14.01
CA TRP A 135 -15.90 -0.51 12.76
C TRP A 135 -14.66 -1.35 12.44
N SER A 136 -13.88 -1.73 13.45
CA SER A 136 -12.63 -2.48 13.27
C SER A 136 -12.81 -3.82 12.57
N THR A 137 -14.00 -4.43 12.67
CA THR A 137 -14.36 -5.67 11.96
C THR A 137 -14.33 -5.54 10.44
N VAL A 138 -14.59 -4.33 9.92
CA VAL A 138 -14.49 -3.99 8.49
C VAL A 138 -13.17 -3.26 8.22
N GLY A 139 -12.74 -2.40 9.15
CA GLY A 139 -11.49 -1.65 9.08
C GLY A 139 -10.28 -2.56 8.83
N ILE A 140 -10.25 -3.76 9.40
CA ILE A 140 -9.15 -4.72 9.21
C ILE A 140 -8.96 -5.14 7.75
N LEU A 141 -10.01 -5.09 6.92
CA LEU A 141 -9.94 -5.45 5.50
C LEU A 141 -9.05 -4.49 4.69
N HIS A 142 -8.92 -3.24 5.13
CA HIS A 142 -7.97 -2.29 4.56
C HIS A 142 -6.53 -2.78 4.79
N ASN A 143 -6.16 -3.11 6.03
CA ASN A 143 -4.83 -3.67 6.36
C ASN A 143 -4.57 -5.00 5.62
N VAL A 144 -5.60 -5.84 5.48
CA VAL A 144 -5.52 -7.09 4.70
C VAL A 144 -5.08 -6.84 3.25
N ASN A 145 -5.61 -5.81 2.59
CA ASN A 145 -5.20 -5.49 1.22
C ASN A 145 -3.74 -5.04 1.14
N GLU A 146 -3.26 -4.27 2.13
CA GLU A 146 -1.86 -3.86 2.21
C GLU A 146 -0.93 -5.07 2.36
N ILE A 147 -1.33 -6.03 3.21
CA ILE A 147 -0.61 -7.31 3.37
C ILE A 147 -0.59 -8.09 2.05
N ILE A 148 -1.71 -8.19 1.35
CA ILE A 148 -1.78 -8.87 0.04
C ILE A 148 -0.82 -8.21 -0.96
N ILE A 149 -0.83 -6.88 -1.06
CA ILE A 149 0.07 -6.11 -1.93
C ILE A 149 1.54 -6.41 -1.59
N MET A 150 1.92 -6.32 -0.31
CA MET A 150 3.28 -6.59 0.14
C MET A 150 3.71 -8.03 -0.11
N VAL A 151 2.85 -9.00 0.16
CA VAL A 151 3.13 -10.43 -0.03
C VAL A 151 3.22 -10.79 -1.52
N SER A 152 2.39 -10.17 -2.37
CA SER A 152 2.50 -10.30 -3.83
C SER A 152 3.88 -9.83 -4.31
N LEU A 153 4.32 -8.63 -3.92
CA LEU A 153 5.65 -8.11 -4.25
C LEU A 153 6.78 -8.99 -3.69
N HIS A 154 6.57 -9.59 -2.51
CA HIS A 154 7.55 -10.48 -1.90
C HIS A 154 7.75 -11.78 -2.71
N HIS A 155 6.67 -12.32 -3.27
CA HIS A 155 6.66 -13.59 -4.03
C HIS A 155 6.79 -13.42 -5.55
N GLY A 156 7.43 -12.36 -6.03
CA GLY A 156 7.67 -12.21 -7.48
C GLY A 156 6.48 -11.61 -8.26
N GLY A 157 5.49 -11.03 -7.58
CA GLY A 157 4.32 -10.40 -8.18
C GLY A 157 3.07 -11.27 -8.21
N ARG A 158 3.16 -12.53 -7.75
CA ARG A 158 2.02 -13.46 -7.66
C ARG A 158 2.07 -14.29 -6.40
N ILE A 159 0.92 -14.47 -5.77
CA ILE A 159 0.79 -15.32 -4.58
C ILE A 159 0.45 -16.74 -5.05
N SER A 160 1.43 -17.63 -5.06
CA SER A 160 1.27 -19.03 -5.47
C SER A 160 1.11 -20.01 -4.30
N SER A 161 1.43 -19.59 -3.08
CA SER A 161 1.40 -20.46 -1.91
C SER A 161 -0.01 -20.67 -1.36
N ASN A 162 -0.45 -21.93 -1.30
CA ASN A 162 -1.71 -22.31 -0.67
C ASN A 162 -1.75 -22.03 0.85
N SER A 163 -0.58 -21.89 1.50
CA SER A 163 -0.52 -21.57 2.93
C SER A 163 -0.83 -20.10 3.23
N PHE A 164 -0.83 -19.21 2.23
CA PHE A 164 -1.07 -17.79 2.43
C PHE A 164 -2.46 -17.51 3.00
N MET A 165 -3.51 -18.14 2.47
CA MET A 165 -4.88 -17.87 2.91
C MET A 165 -5.12 -18.26 4.38
N PRO A 166 -4.68 -19.43 4.87
CA PRO A 166 -4.70 -19.74 6.30
C PRO A 166 -3.98 -18.71 7.17
N TRP A 167 -2.80 -18.23 6.76
CA TRP A 167 -2.05 -17.19 7.50
C TRP A 167 -2.80 -15.85 7.52
N LEU A 168 -3.43 -15.49 6.41
CA LEU A 168 -4.23 -14.27 6.32
C LEU A 168 -5.47 -14.34 7.22
N ILE A 169 -6.16 -15.47 7.23
CA ILE A 169 -7.30 -15.71 8.13
C ILE A 169 -6.85 -15.65 9.59
N LEU A 170 -5.72 -16.29 9.93
CA LEU A 170 -5.17 -16.24 11.28
C LEU A 170 -4.84 -14.80 11.69
N TYR A 171 -4.26 -14.00 10.80
CA TYR A 171 -4.02 -12.57 11.04
C TYR A 171 -5.34 -11.83 11.34
N VAL A 172 -6.37 -12.00 10.51
CA VAL A 172 -7.67 -11.35 10.70
C VAL A 172 -8.30 -11.73 12.04
N LEU A 173 -8.31 -13.02 12.37
CA LEU A 173 -8.86 -13.51 13.64
C LEU A 173 -8.07 -12.99 14.84
N PHE A 174 -6.74 -13.01 14.77
CA PHE A 174 -5.88 -12.56 15.86
C PHE A 174 -5.99 -11.05 16.09
N ALA A 175 -5.88 -10.25 15.03
CA ALA A 175 -5.95 -8.79 15.13
C ALA A 175 -7.36 -8.31 15.50
N GLY A 176 -8.41 -8.98 15.00
CA GLY A 176 -9.79 -8.74 15.40
C GLY A 176 -10.06 -9.10 16.86
N ALA A 177 -9.64 -10.28 17.30
CA ALA A 177 -9.81 -10.73 18.69
C ALA A 177 -9.11 -9.79 19.68
N LEU A 178 -7.87 -9.35 19.40
CA LEU A 178 -7.19 -8.38 20.24
C LEU A 178 -7.88 -7.02 20.27
N SER A 179 -8.41 -6.54 19.13
CA SER A 179 -9.17 -5.28 19.08
C SER A 179 -10.45 -5.33 19.92
N LEU A 180 -11.06 -6.51 20.04
CA LEU A 180 -12.25 -6.72 20.88
C LEU A 180 -11.91 -6.88 22.36
N TYR A 181 -10.85 -7.65 22.67
CA TYR A 181 -10.45 -8.01 24.03
C TYR A 181 -9.77 -6.86 24.78
N LEU A 182 -8.94 -6.07 24.10
CA LEU A 182 -8.26 -4.94 24.71
C LEU A 182 -9.27 -3.85 25.10
N GLU A 183 -9.00 -3.19 26.21
CA GLU A 183 -9.77 -2.03 26.67
C GLU A 183 -9.17 -0.73 26.12
N TRP A 184 -9.98 0.31 26.03
CA TRP A 184 -9.51 1.64 25.69
C TRP A 184 -8.43 2.11 26.67
N PRO A 185 -7.32 2.73 26.20
CA PRO A 185 -6.99 3.08 24.81
C PRO A 185 -6.16 2.03 24.06
N TYR A 186 -5.91 0.87 24.66
CA TYR A 186 -5.01 -0.15 24.13
C TYR A 186 -5.53 -0.84 22.87
N ASP A 187 -6.84 -1.00 22.75
CA ASP A 187 -7.49 -1.51 21.53
C ASP A 187 -7.26 -0.59 20.32
N ALA A 188 -7.48 0.71 20.50
CA ALA A 188 -7.23 1.73 19.49
C ALA A 188 -5.75 1.82 19.13
N LEU A 189 -4.88 1.80 20.14
CA LEU A 189 -3.43 1.80 19.94
C LEU A 189 -2.97 0.56 19.16
N TRP A 190 -3.45 -0.63 19.54
CA TRP A 190 -3.18 -1.88 18.83
C TRP A 190 -3.62 -1.77 17.36
N PHE A 191 -4.86 -1.36 17.12
CA PHE A 191 -5.40 -1.22 15.77
C PHE A 191 -4.63 -0.18 14.94
N LYS A 192 -4.24 0.94 15.55
CA LYS A 192 -3.49 1.99 14.87
C LYS A 192 -2.06 1.56 14.53
N VAL A 193 -1.36 0.93 15.48
CA VAL A 193 0.03 0.48 15.29
C VAL A 193 0.12 -0.58 14.21
N GLN A 194 -0.83 -1.53 14.13
CA GLN A 194 -0.82 -2.53 13.06
C GLN A 194 -0.95 -1.90 11.66
N GLY A 195 -1.85 -0.91 11.49
CA GLY A 195 -2.03 -0.22 10.21
C GLY A 195 -0.84 0.65 9.84
N LEU A 196 -0.29 1.38 10.82
CA LEU A 196 0.93 2.17 10.61
C LEU A 196 2.13 1.28 10.22
N CYS A 197 2.23 0.06 10.76
CA CYS A 197 3.27 -0.88 10.36
C CYS A 197 3.18 -1.24 8.87
N SER A 198 1.99 -1.56 8.37
CA SER A 198 1.79 -1.87 6.95
C SER A 198 1.95 -0.64 6.06
N ASP A 199 1.51 0.54 6.50
CA ASP A 199 1.74 1.82 5.82
C ASP A 199 3.23 2.11 5.60
N TYR A 200 4.03 2.09 6.67
CA TYR A 200 5.47 2.32 6.58
C TYR A 200 6.13 1.28 5.68
N ALA A 201 5.72 0.02 5.80
CA ALA A 201 6.26 -1.05 4.98
C ALA A 201 5.93 -0.83 3.50
N LEU A 202 4.71 -0.42 3.13
CA LEU A 202 4.34 -0.11 1.76
C LEU A 202 5.18 1.03 1.17
N VAL A 203 5.34 2.14 1.90
CA VAL A 203 6.18 3.27 1.46
C VAL A 203 7.60 2.80 1.18
N ILE A 204 8.18 2.04 2.11
CA ILE A 204 9.54 1.51 1.96
C ILE A 204 9.61 0.58 0.75
N GLN A 205 8.65 -0.31 0.56
CA GLN A 205 8.66 -1.28 -0.54
C GLN A 205 8.48 -0.61 -1.91
N PHE A 206 7.56 0.33 -2.06
CA PHE A 206 7.42 1.08 -3.31
C PHE A 206 8.64 1.95 -3.60
N THR A 207 9.27 2.53 -2.57
CA THR A 207 10.53 3.27 -2.73
C THR A 207 11.65 2.36 -3.22
N ARG A 208 11.76 1.14 -2.67
CA ARG A 208 12.73 0.14 -3.12
C ARG A 208 12.44 -0.30 -4.55
N LEU A 209 11.17 -0.51 -4.92
CA LEU A 209 10.75 -0.87 -6.27
C LEU A 209 11.14 0.21 -7.28
N TYR A 210 10.89 1.48 -6.96
CA TYR A 210 11.26 2.64 -7.76
C TYR A 210 12.77 2.70 -8.01
N PHE A 211 13.59 2.73 -6.94
CA PHE A 211 15.04 2.84 -7.11
C PHE A 211 15.67 1.63 -7.78
N ASN A 212 15.15 0.43 -7.52
CA ASN A 212 15.66 -0.79 -8.13
C ASN A 212 15.34 -0.85 -9.63
N THR A 213 14.13 -0.48 -10.02
CA THR A 213 13.75 -0.40 -11.43
C THR A 213 14.55 0.70 -12.12
N ARG A 214 14.58 1.93 -11.58
CA ARG A 214 15.31 3.06 -12.16
C ARG A 214 16.79 2.77 -12.41
N LYS A 215 17.44 2.02 -11.52
CA LYS A 215 18.87 1.69 -11.62
C LYS A 215 19.18 0.79 -12.83
N GLU A 216 18.26 -0.09 -13.17
CA GLU A 216 18.47 -1.17 -14.15
C GLU A 216 17.66 -0.95 -15.45
N TYR A 217 16.69 -0.03 -15.42
CA TYR A 217 15.89 0.33 -16.59
C TYR A 217 16.73 1.09 -17.61
N GLY A 218 16.74 0.62 -18.86
CA GLY A 218 17.55 1.20 -19.93
C GLY A 218 19.02 0.75 -19.95
N HIS A 219 19.45 -0.13 -19.03
CA HIS A 219 20.76 -0.74 -19.10
C HIS A 219 20.77 -1.80 -20.22
N GLU A 220 21.73 -1.72 -21.16
CA GLU A 220 21.76 -2.60 -22.36
C GLU A 220 21.70 -4.09 -22.01
N SER A 221 22.32 -4.51 -20.90
CA SER A 221 22.31 -5.91 -20.45
C SER A 221 20.90 -6.42 -20.11
N HIS A 222 20.05 -5.56 -19.55
CA HIS A 222 18.65 -5.90 -19.26
C HIS A 222 17.79 -5.74 -20.50
N GLN A 223 17.99 -4.72 -21.33
CA GLN A 223 17.29 -4.61 -22.61
C GLN A 223 17.51 -5.85 -23.50
N ARG A 224 18.74 -6.40 -23.54
CA ARG A 224 19.07 -7.64 -24.28
C ARG A 224 18.42 -8.90 -23.70
N LEU A 225 18.06 -8.93 -22.42
CA LEU A 225 17.30 -10.02 -21.79
C LEU A 225 15.80 -9.96 -22.15
N PHE A 226 15.33 -8.80 -22.63
CA PHE A 226 13.92 -8.52 -22.85
C PHE A 226 13.59 -8.12 -24.29
N ASP A 227 14.51 -8.41 -25.22
CA ASP A 227 14.31 -8.27 -26.66
C ASP A 227 13.42 -9.41 -27.19
N PRO A 228 12.19 -9.12 -27.65
CA PRO A 228 11.27 -10.13 -28.16
C PRO A 228 11.71 -10.73 -29.51
N GLU A 229 12.65 -10.12 -30.25
CA GLU A 229 13.07 -10.60 -31.58
C GLU A 229 13.99 -11.82 -31.51
N ARG A 230 14.74 -12.01 -30.41
CA ARG A 230 15.74 -13.08 -30.35
C ARG A 230 15.15 -14.47 -30.19
N THR A 231 14.02 -14.63 -29.49
CA THR A 231 13.34 -15.93 -29.36
C THR A 231 12.63 -16.37 -30.63
N ARG A 232 12.50 -15.49 -31.63
CA ARG A 232 11.78 -15.77 -32.88
C ARG A 232 12.69 -16.18 -34.04
N HIS A 233 14.02 -16.04 -33.88
CA HIS A 233 14.97 -16.35 -34.95
C HIS A 233 15.58 -17.76 -34.90
N ASP A 234 15.36 -18.52 -33.83
CA ASP A 234 15.78 -19.92 -33.77
C ASP A 234 14.60 -20.85 -34.10
N ASN A 235 14.63 -21.30 -35.37
CA ASN A 235 13.92 -22.43 -35.97
C ASN A 235 12.49 -22.21 -36.51
N THR A 236 12.46 -22.15 -37.85
CA THR A 236 11.44 -22.64 -38.78
C THR A 236 10.12 -21.88 -38.98
N SER A 237 9.95 -21.47 -40.25
CA SER A 237 8.71 -21.35 -41.03
C SER A 237 7.95 -20.01 -41.03
N GLY A 238 7.83 -19.46 -42.25
CA GLY A 238 6.61 -18.85 -42.77
C GLY A 238 6.22 -17.50 -42.18
N GLU A 239 6.62 -16.45 -42.87
CA GLU A 239 5.97 -15.14 -42.80
C GLU A 239 4.45 -15.30 -42.92
N ASN A 240 3.74 -15.01 -41.84
CA ASN A 240 2.45 -14.34 -41.91
C ASN A 240 2.60 -13.10 -41.01
N PRO A 241 2.54 -11.88 -41.57
CA PRO A 241 2.45 -10.70 -40.73
C PRO A 241 1.12 -10.83 -39.98
N VAL A 242 1.20 -11.04 -38.67
CA VAL A 242 0.04 -10.84 -37.80
C VAL A 242 -0.35 -9.39 -38.03
N LEU A 243 -1.48 -9.19 -38.71
CA LEU A 243 -2.13 -7.90 -38.91
C LEU A 243 -1.97 -7.11 -37.60
N GLU A 244 -1.22 -6.00 -37.64
CA GLU A 244 -1.27 -5.04 -36.55
C GLU A 244 -2.73 -4.65 -36.44
N SER A 245 -3.39 -5.12 -35.38
CA SER A 245 -4.74 -4.69 -35.12
C SER A 245 -4.66 -3.22 -34.78
N ASP A 246 -5.23 -2.35 -35.62
CA ASP A 246 -5.46 -0.91 -35.42
C ASP A 246 -5.99 -0.57 -34.00
N THR A 247 -6.51 -1.55 -33.27
CA THR A 247 -7.07 -1.41 -31.92
C THR A 247 -6.05 -1.07 -30.82
N THR A 248 -4.76 -1.36 -30.98
CA THR A 248 -3.74 -1.11 -29.94
C THR A 248 -3.22 0.32 -29.96
N GLU A 249 -3.15 0.95 -31.14
CA GLU A 249 -2.77 2.36 -31.28
C GLU A 249 -3.86 3.29 -30.73
N ASP A 250 -5.14 2.95 -30.92
CA ASP A 250 -6.28 3.69 -30.38
C ASP A 250 -6.36 3.66 -28.83
N ARG A 251 -5.73 2.68 -28.18
CA ARG A 251 -5.74 2.51 -26.71
C ARG A 251 -4.52 3.10 -26.01
N ALA A 252 -3.43 3.34 -26.72
CA ALA A 252 -2.18 3.75 -26.13
C ALA A 252 -2.17 5.25 -25.84
N PHE A 253 -2.12 5.62 -24.57
CA PHE A 253 -1.96 7.01 -24.13
C PHE A 253 -0.54 7.55 -24.40
N GLY A 254 0.45 6.65 -24.50
CA GLY A 254 1.84 7.02 -24.79
C GLY A 254 2.83 5.94 -24.36
N TYR A 255 4.09 6.33 -24.23
CA TYR A 255 5.17 5.42 -23.85
C TYR A 255 5.28 5.24 -22.33
N PHE A 256 5.50 3.99 -21.91
CA PHE A 256 5.75 3.63 -20.53
C PHE A 256 7.07 4.21 -20.06
N ARG A 257 7.02 4.93 -18.94
CA ARG A 257 8.21 5.49 -18.29
C ARG A 257 8.18 5.05 -16.82
N PRO A 258 8.85 3.94 -16.47
CA PRO A 258 8.71 3.35 -15.13
C PRO A 258 9.15 4.30 -14.03
N ASP A 259 10.11 5.20 -14.30
CA ASP A 259 10.53 6.22 -13.34
C ASP A 259 9.34 7.09 -12.89
N TYR A 260 8.55 7.61 -13.84
CA TYR A 260 7.39 8.44 -13.49
C TYR A 260 6.23 7.60 -12.98
N THR A 261 6.00 6.43 -13.57
CA THR A 261 4.89 5.56 -13.19
C THR A 261 5.07 5.03 -11.76
N LEU A 262 6.23 4.47 -11.41
CA LEU A 262 6.50 3.95 -10.07
C LEU A 262 6.59 5.04 -9.00
N LEU A 263 6.96 6.27 -9.38
CA LEU A 263 6.94 7.41 -8.46
C LEU A 263 5.50 7.68 -7.95
N LEU A 264 4.47 7.36 -8.72
CA LEU A 264 3.07 7.47 -8.26
C LEU A 264 2.78 6.57 -7.07
N LEU A 265 3.31 5.33 -7.05
CA LEU A 265 3.14 4.43 -5.90
C LEU A 265 3.84 4.96 -4.64
N VAL A 266 5.05 5.51 -4.80
CA VAL A 266 5.79 6.15 -3.71
C VAL A 266 5.02 7.37 -3.19
N LEU A 267 4.53 8.23 -4.09
CA LEU A 267 3.77 9.41 -3.72
C LEU A 267 2.46 9.04 -3.03
N ALA A 268 1.68 8.11 -3.59
CA ALA A 268 0.41 7.65 -3.02
C ALA A 268 0.59 7.11 -1.60
N SER A 269 1.51 6.17 -1.40
CA SER A 269 1.80 5.62 -0.07
C SER A 269 2.34 6.66 0.91
N SER A 270 3.17 7.60 0.44
CA SER A 270 3.70 8.69 1.29
C SER A 270 2.59 9.65 1.74
N VAL A 271 1.68 10.02 0.84
CA VAL A 271 0.53 10.87 1.17
C VAL A 271 -0.41 10.13 2.13
N HIS A 272 -0.66 8.84 1.91
CA HIS A 272 -1.46 7.99 2.80
C HIS A 272 -0.93 8.03 4.23
N ILE A 273 0.35 7.68 4.42
CA ILE A 273 0.94 7.59 5.75
C ILE A 273 1.02 8.94 6.45
N ILE A 274 1.20 10.06 5.72
CA ILE A 274 1.15 11.40 6.31
C ILE A 274 -0.19 11.63 6.99
N GLY A 275 -1.31 11.28 6.35
CA GLY A 275 -2.64 11.39 6.97
C GLY A 275 -2.76 10.54 8.23
N ASN A 276 -2.28 9.28 8.19
CA ASN A 276 -2.29 8.39 9.35
C ASN A 276 -1.40 8.89 10.50
N ILE A 277 -0.22 9.44 10.20
CA ILE A 277 0.67 10.06 11.20
C ILE A 277 -0.03 11.25 11.86
N PHE A 278 -0.62 12.15 11.07
CA PHE A 278 -1.30 13.32 11.62
C PHE A 278 -2.41 12.89 12.57
N SER A 279 -3.37 12.07 12.11
CA SER A 279 -4.50 11.58 12.92
C SER A 279 -4.08 10.78 14.15
N THR A 280 -2.87 10.22 14.17
CA THR A 280 -2.31 9.54 15.34
C THR A 280 -1.71 10.53 16.34
N ILE A 281 -0.96 11.54 15.87
CA ILE A 281 -0.25 12.47 16.75
C ILE A 281 -1.19 13.54 17.32
N TRP A 282 -2.10 14.08 16.52
CA TRP A 282 -2.99 15.19 16.90
C TRP A 282 -4.45 14.73 17.03
N ILE A 283 -4.68 13.63 17.74
CA ILE A 283 -5.98 12.97 17.90
C ILE A 283 -7.09 13.87 18.49
N TYR A 284 -6.74 14.96 19.18
CA TYR A 284 -7.70 15.93 19.74
C TYR A 284 -8.09 17.05 18.77
N LYS A 285 -7.45 17.17 17.59
CA LYS A 285 -7.65 18.28 16.65
C LYS A 285 -8.44 17.84 15.42
N LEU A 286 -9.57 18.48 15.11
CA LEU A 286 -10.34 18.17 13.89
C LEU A 286 -9.49 18.33 12.62
N SER A 287 -8.66 19.37 12.54
CA SER A 287 -7.77 19.60 11.39
C SER A 287 -6.94 18.37 11.04
N SER A 288 -6.59 17.56 12.04
CA SER A 288 -5.87 16.31 11.86
C SER A 288 -6.70 15.25 11.11
N TYR A 289 -7.99 15.15 11.42
CA TYR A 289 -8.88 14.23 10.72
C TYR A 289 -9.27 14.74 9.33
N LEU A 290 -9.37 16.05 9.15
CA LEU A 290 -9.55 16.64 7.82
C LEU A 290 -8.34 16.37 6.92
N ILE A 291 -7.12 16.58 7.43
CA ILE A 291 -5.87 16.22 6.71
C ILE A 291 -5.88 14.73 6.37
N PHE A 292 -6.22 13.85 7.32
CA PHE A 292 -6.34 12.41 7.09
C PHE A 292 -7.32 12.09 5.96
N SER A 293 -8.55 12.60 6.00
CA SER A 293 -9.53 12.35 4.94
C SER A 293 -9.10 12.95 3.59
N PHE A 294 -8.44 14.11 3.60
CA PHE A 294 -7.93 14.75 2.39
C PHE A 294 -6.77 13.98 1.75
N THR A 295 -5.88 13.38 2.54
CA THR A 295 -4.82 12.54 1.96
C THR A 295 -5.41 11.34 1.23
N TYR A 296 -6.54 10.78 1.68
CA TYR A 296 -7.23 9.68 1.03
C TYR A 296 -7.81 10.11 -0.33
N CYS A 297 -8.28 11.36 -0.47
CA CYS A 297 -8.70 11.93 -1.74
C CYS A 297 -7.58 12.00 -2.79
N ILE A 298 -6.31 11.93 -2.37
CA ILE A 298 -5.15 11.99 -3.27
C ILE A 298 -4.57 10.58 -3.48
N THR A 299 -4.36 9.84 -2.40
CA THR A 299 -3.73 8.50 -2.40
C THR A 299 -4.39 7.53 -3.37
N TYR A 300 -5.71 7.35 -3.27
CA TYR A 300 -6.39 6.31 -4.03
C TYR A 300 -6.55 6.65 -5.51
N PRO A 301 -6.86 7.90 -5.89
CA PRO A 301 -6.74 8.32 -7.29
C PRO A 301 -5.34 8.15 -7.86
N LEU A 302 -4.26 8.37 -7.08
CA LEU A 302 -2.90 8.10 -7.56
C LEU A 302 -2.63 6.61 -7.80
N TYR A 303 -3.13 5.71 -6.94
CA TYR A 303 -3.07 4.27 -7.20
C TYR A 303 -3.82 3.88 -8.46
N ALA A 304 -5.04 4.41 -8.66
CA ALA A 304 -5.78 4.17 -9.89
C ALA A 304 -5.07 4.76 -11.12
N TYR A 305 -4.45 5.94 -11.00
CA TYR A 305 -3.69 6.54 -12.09
C TYR A 305 -2.43 5.75 -12.44
N PHE A 306 -1.76 5.16 -11.45
CA PHE A 306 -0.71 4.16 -11.69
C PHE A 306 -1.25 3.01 -12.53
N VAL A 307 -2.37 2.40 -12.15
CA VAL A 307 -3.00 1.29 -12.89
C VAL A 307 -3.39 1.72 -14.31
N TYR A 308 -3.90 2.93 -14.49
CA TYR A 308 -4.19 3.49 -15.81
C TYR A 308 -2.94 3.50 -16.69
N LEU A 309 -1.85 4.11 -16.21
CA LEU A 309 -0.60 4.16 -16.95
C LEU A 309 -0.02 2.77 -17.20
N ASP A 310 -0.12 1.86 -16.23
CA ASP A 310 0.38 0.50 -16.39
C ASP A 310 -0.40 -0.30 -17.44
N THR A 311 -1.67 0.03 -17.68
CA THR A 311 -2.53 -0.68 -18.64
C THR A 311 -2.74 0.04 -19.97
N HIS A 312 -2.40 1.32 -20.08
CA HIS A 312 -2.65 2.17 -21.27
C HIS A 312 -1.37 2.76 -21.88
N THR A 313 -0.19 2.37 -21.42
CA THR A 313 1.07 2.75 -22.06
C THR A 313 1.73 1.58 -22.74
N VAL A 314 2.46 1.85 -23.82
CA VAL A 314 3.22 0.87 -24.60
C VAL A 314 4.72 0.98 -24.31
N ALA A 315 5.45 -0.10 -24.54
CA ALA A 315 6.91 -0.06 -24.47
C ALA A 315 7.50 0.83 -25.60
N ILE A 316 8.71 1.33 -25.39
CA ILE A 316 9.52 1.92 -26.47
C ILE A 316 10.26 0.75 -27.16
N PRO A 317 10.01 0.45 -28.45
CA PRO A 317 10.71 -0.63 -29.16
C PRO A 317 12.23 -0.44 -29.13
N PRO A 318 13.03 -1.53 -29.05
CA PRO A 318 12.64 -2.95 -29.08
C PRO A 318 12.29 -3.55 -27.71
N ALA A 319 12.21 -2.75 -26.64
CA ALA A 319 12.04 -3.26 -25.28
C ALA A 319 10.61 -3.70 -24.95
N GLN A 320 10.45 -4.58 -23.94
CA GLN A 320 9.19 -4.88 -23.27
C GLN A 320 9.00 -3.96 -22.03
N LYS A 321 7.78 -3.77 -21.53
CA LYS A 321 7.54 -3.09 -20.24
C LYS A 321 7.89 -4.01 -19.09
N TYR A 322 8.80 -3.58 -18.23
CA TYR A 322 9.19 -4.35 -17.04
C TYR A 322 9.41 -3.46 -15.82
N ILE A 323 9.15 -4.04 -14.65
CA ILE A 323 9.40 -3.48 -13.33
C ILE A 323 10.28 -4.48 -12.56
N ILE A 324 11.38 -4.02 -11.98
CA ILE A 324 12.36 -4.91 -11.35
C ILE A 324 12.09 -4.96 -9.85
N LEU A 325 11.68 -6.14 -9.39
CA LEU A 325 11.35 -6.36 -7.99
C LEU A 325 12.58 -6.24 -7.09
N PRO A 326 12.43 -5.63 -5.91
CA PRO A 326 13.53 -5.45 -4.99
C PRO A 326 14.02 -6.78 -4.42
N ASP A 327 15.27 -6.78 -3.95
CA ASP A 327 15.89 -7.91 -3.27
C ASP A 327 15.12 -8.37 -2.02
N ASN A 328 14.52 -9.54 -2.08
CA ASN A 328 13.75 -10.12 -0.97
C ASN A 328 14.56 -11.04 -0.05
N SER A 329 15.90 -10.92 -0.03
CA SER A 329 16.75 -11.64 0.93
C SER A 329 16.34 -11.35 2.38
N THR A 330 16.41 -12.39 3.21
CA THR A 330 15.98 -12.37 4.62
C THR A 330 16.49 -11.16 5.40
N PRO A 331 17.77 -10.73 5.30
CA PRO A 331 18.25 -9.57 6.05
C PRO A 331 17.57 -8.26 5.68
N LYS A 332 17.20 -8.08 4.40
CA LYS A 332 16.52 -6.86 3.94
C LYS A 332 15.05 -6.87 4.33
N VAL A 333 14.38 -8.01 4.21
CA VAL A 333 13.00 -8.16 4.68
C VAL A 333 12.92 -7.88 6.17
N TYR A 334 13.82 -8.46 6.96
CA TYR A 334 13.93 -8.18 8.39
C TYR A 334 14.12 -6.68 8.67
N LEU A 335 15.05 -6.01 7.96
CA LEU A 335 15.27 -4.58 8.12
C LEU A 335 14.02 -3.75 7.84
N VAL A 336 13.28 -4.05 6.76
CA VAL A 336 12.02 -3.36 6.42
C VAL A 336 10.99 -3.59 7.53
N THR A 337 10.82 -4.83 7.99
CA THR A 337 9.85 -5.18 9.04
C THR A 337 10.15 -4.43 10.34
N VAL A 338 11.39 -4.51 10.85
CA VAL A 338 11.77 -3.86 12.11
C VAL A 338 11.70 -2.33 12.00
N SER A 339 12.11 -1.76 10.85
CA SER A 339 12.00 -0.31 10.61
C SER A 339 10.54 0.15 10.62
N SER A 340 9.64 -0.62 10.02
CA SER A 340 8.21 -0.29 9.99
C SER A 340 7.57 -0.36 11.37
N ILE A 341 7.92 -1.37 12.18
CA ILE A 341 7.50 -1.48 13.59
C ILE A 341 8.04 -0.31 14.41
N PHE A 342 9.33 0.01 14.26
CA PHE A 342 9.95 1.14 14.96
C PHE A 342 9.25 2.47 14.63
N LEU A 343 9.04 2.77 13.35
CA LEU A 343 8.40 4.02 12.93
C LEU A 343 6.93 4.10 13.35
N SER A 344 6.20 2.99 13.31
CA SER A 344 4.82 2.90 13.80
C SER A 344 4.73 3.19 15.31
N LEU A 345 5.54 2.50 16.12
CA LEU A 345 5.59 2.72 17.57
C LEU A 345 6.10 4.13 17.91
N LEU A 346 7.01 4.68 17.13
CA LEU A 346 7.52 6.04 17.35
C LEU A 346 6.41 7.06 17.12
N THR A 347 5.64 6.89 16.06
CA THR A 347 4.47 7.74 15.75
C THR A 347 3.44 7.66 16.87
N ALA A 348 3.13 6.45 17.33
CA ALA A 348 2.22 6.26 18.47
C ALA A 348 2.75 6.91 19.75
N LYS A 349 4.06 6.80 20.02
CA LYS A 349 4.71 7.42 21.17
C LYS A 349 4.60 8.94 21.12
N LEU A 350 4.85 9.55 19.97
CA LEU A 350 4.70 10.98 19.76
C LEU A 350 3.25 11.44 20.00
N GLY A 351 2.28 10.63 19.56
CA GLY A 351 0.87 10.89 19.85
C GLY A 351 0.53 10.82 21.33
N VAL A 352 1.11 9.88 22.07
CA VAL A 352 0.95 9.78 23.54
C VAL A 352 1.58 10.97 24.27
N LEU A 353 2.73 11.47 23.80
CA LEU A 353 3.43 12.62 24.39
C LEU A 353 2.78 13.97 24.10
N ASN A 354 1.89 14.03 23.10
CA ASN A 354 1.21 15.24 22.64
C ASN A 354 -0.22 15.37 23.22
N GLN A 355 -0.60 14.48 24.14
CA GLN A 355 -1.84 14.52 24.94
C GLN A 355 -1.59 15.23 26.25
#